data_AF-A0A357CM29-F1
#
_entry.id   AF-A0A357CM29-F1
#
_cell.length_a   1.000
_cell.length_b   1.000
_cell.length_c   1.000
_cell.angle_alpha   90.00
_cell.angle_beta   90.00
_cell.angle_gamma   90.00
#
_symmetry.space_group_name_H-M   'P 1'
#
loop_
_entity.id
_entity.type
_entity.pdbx_description
1 polymer ?
#
loop_
_entity_poly.entity_id
_entity_poly.type
_entity_poly.pdbx_seq_one_letter_code
_entity_poly.pdbx_strand_id
1 'polypeptide(L)'
;GIAQFMPGTASDRGLDDPFEPKSAIVHSASLLADLRQEFGNFGLAAAAYNAGEERVRGWLAGKGGLPGETEAYVFFVTGRAAEEWKLAETELPEALKGGGDQVQDSCRKLAPLVVRAVYETEPLTASGAWRPWGVHVSTAFSKAKALAQFGRLRGQYASVLADREPFVLPERNLSRGRRYLYMVQIGADSREDAAKLCGQLRSIGGACIVQKN
;
A
#
# COMPACT_ATOMS: atom_id res chain seq x y z
N GLY A 1 5.48 12.49 1.88
CA GLY A 1 4.66 12.38 0.65
C GLY A 1 4.77 11.01 0.03
N ILE A 2 4.67 10.92 -1.30
CA ILE A 2 4.52 9.64 -2.02
C ILE A 2 5.65 8.63 -1.79
N ALA A 3 6.88 9.11 -1.58
CA ALA A 3 8.06 8.28 -1.32
C ALA A 3 8.34 8.02 0.17
N GLN A 4 7.50 8.51 1.08
CA GLN A 4 7.63 8.29 2.54
C GLN A 4 9.01 8.66 3.12
N PHE A 5 9.69 9.68 2.58
CA PHE A 5 10.94 10.20 3.15
C PHE A 5 10.77 10.57 4.63
N MET A 6 11.69 10.06 5.46
CA MET A 6 11.88 10.56 6.81
C MET A 6 12.47 11.98 6.77
N PRO A 7 12.12 12.89 7.69
CA PRO A 7 12.59 14.28 7.63
C PRO A 7 14.11 14.43 7.56
N GLY A 8 14.87 13.62 8.33
CA GLY A 8 16.33 13.62 8.28
C GLY A 8 16.85 13.22 6.90
N THR A 9 16.37 12.10 6.35
CA THR A 9 16.73 11.65 5.00
C THR A 9 16.36 12.67 3.93
N ALA A 10 15.20 13.33 4.03
CA ALA A 10 14.84 14.41 3.09
C ALA A 10 15.89 15.54 3.13
N SER A 11 16.29 15.97 4.33
CA SER A 11 17.33 16.98 4.52
C SER A 11 18.67 16.54 3.94
N ASP A 12 19.13 15.33 4.24
CA ASP A 12 20.42 14.79 3.77
C ASP A 12 20.46 14.67 2.24
N ARG A 13 19.30 14.47 1.62
CA ARG A 13 19.15 14.36 0.16
C ARG A 13 18.86 15.69 -0.52
N GLY A 14 18.76 16.79 0.22
CA GLY A 14 18.43 18.11 -0.35
C GLY A 14 17.00 18.20 -0.91
N LEU A 15 16.06 17.42 -0.38
CA LEU A 15 14.67 17.42 -0.80
C LEU A 15 13.87 18.48 -0.01
N ASP A 16 13.59 19.61 -0.65
CA ASP A 16 12.90 20.76 -0.05
C ASP A 16 11.47 20.46 0.42
N ASP A 17 10.66 19.82 -0.44
CA ASP A 17 9.29 19.43 -0.13
C ASP A 17 9.08 17.92 -0.38
N PRO A 18 9.09 17.07 0.67
CA PRO A 18 8.85 15.63 0.54
C PRO A 18 7.39 15.28 0.22
N PHE A 19 6.48 16.26 0.17
CA PHE A 19 5.10 16.10 -0.27
C PHE A 19 4.88 16.46 -1.75
N GLU A 20 5.81 17.18 -2.40
CA GLU A 20 5.77 17.40 -3.85
C GLU A 20 6.10 16.11 -4.59
N PRO A 21 5.16 15.53 -5.37
CA PRO A 21 5.32 14.19 -5.91
C PRO A 21 6.51 14.02 -6.87
N LYS A 22 6.77 14.98 -7.76
CA LYS A 22 7.81 14.81 -8.80
C LYS A 22 9.20 14.77 -8.18
N SER A 23 9.50 15.75 -7.34
CA SER A 23 10.78 15.86 -6.64
C SER A 23 10.99 14.67 -5.71
N ALA A 24 9.96 14.27 -4.95
CA ALA A 24 10.04 13.11 -4.08
C ALA A 24 10.34 11.81 -4.86
N ILE A 25 9.74 11.61 -6.04
CA ILE A 25 10.03 10.43 -6.88
C ILE A 25 11.48 10.43 -7.38
N VAL A 26 11.98 11.57 -7.86
CA VAL A 26 13.35 11.69 -8.38
C VAL A 26 14.37 11.41 -7.27
N HIS A 27 14.19 12.01 -6.09
CA HIS A 27 15.08 11.78 -4.94
C HIS A 27 15.00 10.34 -4.44
N SER A 28 13.81 9.74 -4.45
CA SER A 28 13.61 8.34 -4.06
C SER A 28 14.35 7.38 -4.99
N ALA A 29 14.24 7.60 -6.30
CA ALA A 29 14.95 6.79 -7.30
C ALA A 29 16.47 6.91 -7.15
N SER A 30 16.97 8.13 -6.91
CA SER A 30 18.40 8.37 -6.65
C SER A 30 18.87 7.68 -5.37
N LEU A 31 18.11 7.78 -4.26
CA LEU A 31 18.45 7.10 -3.01
C LEU A 31 18.47 5.58 -3.18
N LEU A 32 17.47 5.01 -3.86
CA LEU A 32 17.41 3.58 -4.11
C LEU A 32 18.58 3.09 -5.00
N ALA A 33 19.03 3.91 -5.96
CA ALA A 33 20.19 3.61 -6.78
C ALA A 33 21.48 3.55 -5.95
N ASP A 34 21.69 4.52 -5.05
CA ASP A 34 22.86 4.54 -4.16
C ASP A 34 22.85 3.34 -3.21
N LEU A 35 21.70 3.04 -2.60
CA LEU A 35 21.53 1.88 -1.73
C LEU A 35 21.76 0.57 -2.48
N ARG A 36 21.31 0.46 -3.74
CA ARG A 36 21.60 -0.71 -4.57
C ARG A 36 23.09 -0.82 -4.87
N GLN A 37 23.76 0.28 -5.15
CA GLN A 37 25.20 0.28 -5.39
C GLN A 37 25.96 -0.18 -4.14
N GLU A 38 25.53 0.27 -2.96
CA GLU A 38 26.18 -0.08 -1.71
C GLU A 38 25.94 -1.54 -1.30
N PHE A 39 24.69 -1.99 -1.32
CA PHE A 39 24.31 -3.33 -0.83
C PHE A 39 24.28 -4.39 -1.94
N GLY A 40 24.51 -4.01 -3.19
CA GLY A 40 24.70 -4.91 -4.34
C GLY A 40 23.41 -5.34 -5.06
N ASN A 41 22.26 -5.43 -4.38
CA ASN A 41 21.01 -5.87 -4.98
C ASN A 41 19.78 -5.08 -4.51
N PHE A 42 18.67 -5.20 -5.25
CA PHE A 42 17.45 -4.44 -5.00
C PHE A 42 16.73 -4.82 -3.70
N GLY A 43 16.84 -6.06 -3.22
CA GLY A 43 16.18 -6.45 -1.97
C GLY A 43 16.88 -5.92 -0.73
N LEU A 44 18.22 -5.94 -0.71
CA LEU A 44 18.99 -5.30 0.36
C LEU A 44 18.84 -3.78 0.32
N ALA A 45 18.79 -3.19 -0.88
CA ALA A 45 18.49 -1.76 -1.04
C ALA A 45 17.09 -1.40 -0.49
N ALA A 46 16.06 -2.21 -0.80
CA ALA A 46 14.72 -2.02 -0.27
C ALA A 46 14.69 -2.15 1.26
N ALA A 47 15.42 -3.11 1.83
CA ALA A 47 15.56 -3.25 3.28
C ALA A 47 16.20 -2.01 3.90
N ALA A 48 17.27 -1.48 3.30
CA ALA A 48 17.96 -0.29 3.80
C ALA A 48 17.11 0.97 3.66
N TYR A 49 16.31 1.08 2.59
CA TYR A 49 15.37 2.16 2.39
C TYR A 49 14.34 2.24 3.53
N ASN A 50 13.85 1.09 4.01
CA ASN A 50 12.84 1.05 5.08
C ASN A 50 13.43 1.06 6.50
N ALA A 51 14.52 0.33 6.75
CA ALA A 51 15.08 0.14 8.09
C ALA A 51 16.31 1.00 8.40
N GLY A 52 16.88 1.65 7.39
CA GLY A 52 18.17 2.34 7.46
C GLY A 52 19.37 1.41 7.23
N GLU A 53 20.44 1.97 6.66
CA GLU A 53 21.66 1.27 6.26
C GLU A 53 22.33 0.55 7.44
N GLU A 54 22.51 1.23 8.58
CA GLU A 54 23.14 0.67 9.78
C GLU A 54 22.42 -0.58 10.29
N ARG A 55 21.07 -0.60 10.19
CA ARG A 55 20.29 -1.78 10.59
C ARG A 55 20.58 -2.95 9.66
N VAL A 56 20.64 -2.71 8.36
CA VAL A 56 20.93 -3.75 7.36
C VAL A 56 22.36 -4.24 7.52
N ARG A 57 23.36 -3.35 7.70
CA ARG A 57 24.75 -3.75 7.98
C ARG A 57 24.85 -4.62 9.23
N GLY A 58 24.17 -4.24 10.32
CA GLY A 58 24.10 -5.02 11.55
C GLY A 58 23.48 -6.41 11.36
N TRP A 59 22.39 -6.49 10.60
CA TRP A 59 21.73 -7.77 10.28
C TRP A 59 22.58 -8.67 9.39
N LEU A 60 23.23 -8.12 8.36
CA LEU A 60 24.17 -8.86 7.52
C LEU A 60 25.39 -9.36 8.31
N ALA A 61 25.83 -8.60 9.32
CA ALA A 61 26.89 -9.00 10.24
C ALA A 61 26.43 -9.94 11.38
N GLY A 62 25.17 -10.39 11.38
CA GLY A 62 24.64 -11.30 12.39
C GLY A 62 24.43 -10.68 13.78
N LYS A 63 24.46 -9.34 13.91
CA LYS A 63 24.31 -8.62 15.18
C LYS A 63 22.85 -8.41 15.61
N GLY A 64 21.89 -8.91 14.83
CA GLY A 64 20.46 -8.79 15.09
C GLY A 64 19.63 -9.17 13.86
N GLY A 65 18.31 -9.12 14.00
CA GLY A 65 17.37 -9.34 12.90
C GLY A 65 16.88 -8.03 12.26
N LEU A 66 16.23 -8.15 11.11
CA LEU A 66 15.40 -7.07 10.58
C LEU A 66 14.09 -6.96 11.39
N PRO A 67 13.51 -5.76 11.55
CA PRO A 67 12.15 -5.63 12.06
C PRO A 67 11.18 -6.38 11.14
N GLY A 68 10.16 -7.04 11.72
CA GLY A 68 9.15 -7.75 10.93
C GLY A 68 8.33 -6.85 9.99
N GLU A 69 8.30 -5.54 10.23
CA GLU A 69 7.79 -4.57 9.28
C GLU A 69 8.65 -4.48 8.02
N THR A 70 9.97 -4.42 8.18
CA THR A 70 10.93 -4.40 7.08
C THR A 70 10.94 -5.71 6.31
N GLU A 71 10.88 -6.86 7.00
CA GLU A 71 10.76 -8.16 6.33
C GLU A 71 9.51 -8.22 5.44
N ALA A 72 8.36 -7.77 5.97
CA ALA A 72 7.12 -7.70 5.22
C ALA A 72 7.20 -6.68 4.07
N TYR A 73 7.86 -5.53 4.29
CA TYR A 73 8.08 -4.51 3.26
C TYR A 73 8.93 -5.04 2.09
N VAL A 74 10.04 -5.71 2.38
CA VAL A 74 10.91 -6.30 1.34
C VAL A 74 10.14 -7.34 0.54
N PHE A 75 9.38 -8.21 1.21
CA PHE A 75 8.52 -9.18 0.52
C PHE A 75 7.46 -8.50 -0.34
N PHE A 76 6.80 -7.46 0.17
CA PHE A 76 5.80 -6.72 -0.56
C PHE A 76 6.33 -6.07 -1.83
N VAL A 77 7.50 -5.42 -1.75
CA VAL A 77 8.09 -4.68 -2.87
C VAL A 77 8.75 -5.62 -3.89
N THR A 78 9.41 -6.67 -3.41
CA THR A 78 10.29 -7.50 -4.25
C THR A 78 9.73 -8.87 -4.59
N GLY A 79 8.67 -9.31 -3.90
CA GLY A 79 8.10 -10.65 -4.03
C GLY A 79 8.94 -11.76 -3.40
N ARG A 80 10.00 -11.43 -2.65
CA ARG A 80 10.93 -12.38 -2.00
C ARG A 80 11.20 -12.04 -0.56
N ALA A 81 11.44 -13.04 0.28
CA ALA A 81 11.77 -12.83 1.67
C ALA A 81 13.12 -12.09 1.80
N ALA A 82 13.26 -11.25 2.83
CA ALA A 82 14.49 -10.48 3.04
C ALA A 82 15.74 -11.37 3.13
N GLU A 83 15.64 -12.52 3.82
CA GLU A 83 16.76 -13.47 3.96
C GLU A 83 17.25 -14.05 2.63
N GLU A 84 16.38 -14.21 1.62
CA GLU A 84 16.80 -14.70 0.29
C GLU A 84 17.80 -13.74 -0.36
N TRP A 85 17.69 -12.44 -0.10
CA TRP A 85 18.55 -11.42 -0.70
C TRP A 85 19.99 -11.38 -0.18
N LYS A 86 20.32 -12.21 0.81
CA LYS A 86 21.72 -12.45 1.20
C LYS A 86 22.47 -13.33 0.20
N LEU A 87 21.74 -14.12 -0.59
CA LEU A 87 22.30 -14.96 -1.64
C LEU A 87 22.57 -14.13 -2.89
N ALA A 88 23.76 -14.29 -3.47
CA ALA A 88 24.22 -13.46 -4.61
C ALA A 88 23.41 -13.71 -5.88
N GLU A 89 22.82 -14.90 -6.00
CA GLU A 89 22.00 -15.36 -7.12
C GLU A 89 20.54 -14.89 -7.04
N THR A 90 20.12 -14.26 -5.93
CA THR A 90 18.74 -13.82 -5.77
C THR A 90 18.44 -12.64 -6.66
N GLU A 91 17.57 -12.88 -7.64
CA GLU A 91 17.13 -11.92 -8.62
C GLU A 91 15.66 -11.54 -8.41
N LEU A 92 15.27 -10.34 -8.88
CA LEU A 92 13.86 -9.97 -8.89
C LEU A 92 13.04 -11.02 -9.67
N PRO A 93 11.80 -11.33 -9.24
CA PRO A 93 10.90 -12.16 -10.04
C PRO A 93 10.76 -11.59 -11.46
N GLU A 94 10.71 -12.46 -12.48
CA GLU A 94 10.55 -12.03 -13.89
C GLU A 94 9.33 -11.14 -14.11
N ALA A 95 8.27 -11.40 -13.36
CA ALA A 95 7.06 -10.58 -13.38
C ALA A 95 7.30 -9.11 -12.99
N LEU A 96 8.34 -8.81 -12.20
CA LEU A 96 8.74 -7.47 -11.76
C LEU A 96 9.85 -6.84 -12.61
N LYS A 97 10.56 -7.61 -13.43
CA LYS A 97 11.59 -7.13 -14.37
C LYS A 97 11.00 -6.43 -15.61
N GLY A 98 9.87 -5.75 -15.42
CA GLY A 98 8.94 -5.28 -16.46
C GLY A 98 9.62 -4.86 -17.78
N GLY A 99 9.42 -5.65 -18.82
CA GLY A 99 9.90 -5.36 -20.17
C GLY A 99 9.01 -4.33 -20.88
N GLY A 100 9.64 -3.24 -21.32
CA GLY A 100 9.05 -2.19 -22.15
C GLY A 100 10.04 -1.05 -22.37
N ASP A 101 10.00 -0.44 -23.55
CA ASP A 101 10.89 0.68 -23.90
C ASP A 101 10.49 1.97 -23.15
N GLN A 102 9.29 2.01 -22.56
CA GLN A 102 8.77 3.12 -21.77
C GLN A 102 8.24 2.66 -20.41
N VAL A 103 8.55 3.45 -19.37
CA VAL A 103 8.15 3.19 -17.96
C VAL A 103 6.64 3.05 -17.81
N GLN A 104 5.85 3.83 -18.55
CA GLN A 104 4.39 3.82 -18.50
C GLN A 104 3.81 2.45 -18.88
N ASP A 105 4.41 1.77 -19.86
CA ASP A 105 3.94 0.46 -20.32
C ASP A 105 4.27 -0.63 -19.29
N SER A 106 5.47 -0.57 -18.71
CA SER A 106 5.85 -1.44 -17.60
C SER A 106 4.93 -1.24 -16.40
N CYS A 107 4.61 0.01 -16.03
CA CYS A 107 3.65 0.31 -14.96
C CYS A 107 2.25 -0.28 -15.22
N ARG A 108 1.73 -0.15 -16.45
CA ARG A 108 0.42 -0.73 -16.82
C ARG A 108 0.40 -2.26 -16.72
N LYS A 109 1.51 -2.92 -17.06
CA LYS A 109 1.66 -4.38 -16.93
C LYS A 109 1.81 -4.85 -15.48
N LEU A 110 2.49 -4.05 -14.64
CA LEU A 110 2.75 -4.38 -13.23
C LEU A 110 1.57 -4.10 -12.30
N ALA A 111 0.78 -3.06 -12.55
CA ALA A 111 -0.30 -2.63 -11.66
C ALA A 111 -1.29 -3.76 -11.30
N PRO A 112 -1.77 -4.62 -12.24
CA PRO A 112 -2.65 -5.73 -11.90
C PRO A 112 -2.00 -6.78 -10.98
N LEU A 113 -0.69 -6.99 -11.09
CA LEU A 113 0.05 -7.94 -10.25
C LEU A 113 0.16 -7.44 -8.81
N VAL A 114 0.46 -6.14 -8.64
CA VAL A 114 0.48 -5.50 -7.32
C VAL A 114 -0.90 -5.58 -6.67
N VAL A 115 -1.96 -5.23 -7.39
CA VAL A 115 -3.35 -5.38 -6.91
C VAL A 115 -3.62 -6.83 -6.47
N ARG A 116 -3.27 -7.82 -7.28
CA ARG A 116 -3.48 -9.24 -6.93
C ARG A 116 -2.67 -9.67 -5.69
N ALA A 117 -1.42 -9.22 -5.57
CA ALA A 117 -0.54 -9.54 -4.45
C ALA A 117 -0.98 -8.88 -3.13
N VAL A 118 -1.45 -7.63 -3.18
CA VAL A 118 -1.94 -6.90 -1.99
C VAL A 118 -3.29 -7.46 -1.50
N TYR A 119 -4.16 -7.85 -2.43
CA TYR A 119 -5.56 -8.17 -2.10
C TYR A 119 -5.89 -9.67 -2.04
N GLU A 120 -4.89 -10.55 -2.17
CA GLU A 120 -4.92 -12.03 -2.12
C GLU A 120 -6.23 -12.68 -2.59
N THR A 121 -6.18 -13.33 -3.75
CA THR A 121 -7.21 -14.23 -4.33
C THR A 121 -8.58 -13.59 -4.65
N GLU A 122 -8.98 -13.84 -5.90
CA GLU A 122 -10.19 -13.37 -6.59
C GLU A 122 -10.22 -11.87 -6.93
N PRO A 123 -10.34 -11.52 -8.23
CA PRO A 123 -10.39 -10.13 -8.66
C PRO A 123 -11.68 -9.52 -8.16
N LEU A 124 -11.62 -8.50 -7.28
CA LEU A 124 -12.64 -7.45 -7.19
C LEU A 124 -14.11 -7.90 -7.34
N THR A 125 -14.51 -9.09 -6.85
CA THR A 125 -15.90 -9.57 -6.96
C THR A 125 -16.72 -9.02 -5.82
N ALA A 126 -16.71 -7.69 -5.75
CA ALA A 126 -17.88 -6.84 -5.55
C ALA A 126 -17.60 -5.36 -5.94
N SER A 127 -16.48 -5.03 -6.60
CA SER A 127 -15.75 -3.83 -6.19
C SER A 127 -15.59 -2.74 -7.23
N GLY A 128 -16.22 -1.60 -6.93
CA GLY A 128 -16.11 -0.37 -7.71
C GLY A 128 -14.67 0.08 -7.79
N ALA A 129 -14.37 0.84 -8.86
CA ALA A 129 -13.02 1.35 -9.11
C ALA A 129 -12.43 2.02 -7.87
N TRP A 130 -11.16 1.76 -7.58
CA TRP A 130 -10.39 2.54 -6.60
C TRP A 130 -10.46 4.02 -6.98
N ARG A 131 -10.63 4.90 -5.98
CA ARG A 131 -10.73 6.35 -6.15
C ARG A 131 -9.91 7.07 -5.08
N PRO A 132 -9.45 8.32 -5.30
CA PRO A 132 -8.60 9.06 -4.36
C PRO A 132 -9.26 9.36 -2.99
N TRP A 133 -10.59 9.29 -2.90
CA TRP A 133 -11.32 9.39 -1.64
C TRP A 133 -12.23 8.18 -1.43
N GLY A 134 -12.45 7.82 -0.16
CA GLY A 134 -13.26 6.69 0.23
C GLY A 134 -14.25 7.01 1.34
N VAL A 135 -15.49 6.54 1.19
CA VAL A 135 -16.49 6.50 2.26
C VAL A 135 -16.46 5.12 2.90
N HIS A 136 -15.84 5.04 4.07
CA HIS A 136 -15.75 3.82 4.84
C HIS A 136 -17.04 3.58 5.63
N VAL A 137 -17.63 2.40 5.41
CA VAL A 137 -18.95 2.01 5.93
C VAL A 137 -18.91 0.82 6.88
N SER A 138 -17.89 -0.05 6.82
CA SER A 138 -17.73 -1.15 7.79
C SER A 138 -16.29 -1.67 7.88
N THR A 139 -15.93 -2.22 9.04
CA THR A 139 -14.67 -2.95 9.27
C THR A 139 -14.92 -4.30 9.93
N ALA A 140 -14.15 -5.32 9.55
CA ALA A 140 -14.09 -6.59 10.28
C ALA A 140 -12.71 -7.24 10.18
N PHE A 141 -12.38 -8.15 11.10
CA PHE A 141 -11.13 -8.92 11.09
C PHE A 141 -11.08 -10.04 10.01
N SER A 142 -12.01 -10.05 9.06
CA SER A 142 -12.08 -11.01 7.96
C SER A 142 -12.79 -10.36 6.77
N LYS A 143 -12.24 -10.54 5.56
CA LYS A 143 -12.81 -10.09 4.29
C LYS A 143 -14.27 -10.52 4.14
N ALA A 144 -14.57 -11.80 4.39
CA ALA A 144 -15.92 -12.35 4.30
C ALA A 144 -16.89 -11.70 5.30
N LYS A 145 -16.45 -11.46 6.54
CA LYS A 145 -17.28 -10.78 7.56
C LYS A 145 -17.54 -9.32 7.19
N ALA A 146 -16.53 -8.63 6.65
CA ALA A 146 -16.64 -7.25 6.21
C ALA A 146 -17.65 -7.11 5.05
N LEU A 147 -17.55 -7.99 4.04
CA LEU A 147 -18.50 -8.02 2.93
C LEU A 147 -19.92 -8.41 3.38
N ALA A 148 -20.07 -9.37 4.30
CA ALA A 148 -21.37 -9.73 4.85
C ALA A 148 -22.01 -8.57 5.65
N GLN A 149 -21.21 -7.79 6.39
CA GLN A 149 -21.66 -6.56 7.04
C GLN A 149 -22.13 -5.53 6.01
N PHE A 150 -21.34 -5.29 4.97
CA PHE A 150 -21.73 -4.41 3.89
C PHE A 150 -23.02 -4.84 3.20
N GLY A 151 -23.20 -6.14 2.92
CA GLY A 151 -24.43 -6.66 2.32
C GLY A 151 -25.68 -6.32 3.14
N ARG A 152 -25.58 -6.38 4.49
CA ARG A 152 -26.66 -5.95 5.38
C ARG A 152 -26.89 -4.43 5.32
N LEU A 153 -25.83 -3.63 5.37
CA LEU A 153 -25.91 -2.17 5.23
C LEU A 153 -26.51 -1.76 3.88
N ARG A 154 -26.14 -2.44 2.80
CA ARG A 154 -26.67 -2.19 1.45
C ARG A 154 -28.17 -2.47 1.37
N GLY A 155 -28.64 -3.52 2.03
CA GLY A 155 -30.08 -3.79 2.15
C GLY A 155 -30.81 -2.74 3.00
N GLN A 156 -30.24 -2.36 4.14
CA GLN A 156 -30.84 -1.40 5.07
C GLN A 156 -30.87 0.04 4.51
N TYR A 157 -29.83 0.45 3.80
CA TYR A 157 -29.64 1.79 3.25
C TYR A 157 -29.64 1.78 1.72
N ALA A 158 -30.57 1.00 1.14
CA ALA A 158 -30.64 0.77 -0.31
C ALA A 158 -30.75 2.07 -1.12
N SER A 159 -31.43 3.10 -0.60
CA SER A 159 -31.57 4.42 -1.25
C SER A 159 -30.23 5.12 -1.53
N VAL A 160 -29.16 4.76 -0.82
CA VAL A 160 -27.83 5.36 -0.96
C VAL A 160 -26.81 4.33 -1.49
N LEU A 161 -26.95 3.06 -1.11
CA LEU A 161 -25.94 2.03 -1.30
C LEU A 161 -26.27 0.97 -2.37
N ALA A 162 -27.50 0.89 -2.88
CA ALA A 162 -27.93 -0.21 -3.76
C ALA A 162 -27.04 -0.40 -4.99
N ASP A 163 -26.76 0.69 -5.70
CA ASP A 163 -25.97 0.69 -6.95
C ASP A 163 -24.47 0.95 -6.71
N ARG A 164 -24.02 0.86 -5.46
CA ARG A 164 -22.64 1.15 -5.09
C ARG A 164 -21.87 -0.14 -4.90
N GLU A 165 -20.80 -0.26 -5.67
CA GLU A 165 -19.86 -1.36 -5.56
C GLU A 165 -18.76 -1.01 -4.55
N PRO A 166 -18.61 -1.76 -3.45
CA PRO A 166 -17.59 -1.48 -2.44
C PRO A 166 -16.23 -2.10 -2.80
N PHE A 167 -15.14 -1.43 -2.49
CA PHE A 167 -13.83 -2.08 -2.45
C PHE A 167 -13.37 -2.31 -1.01
N VAL A 168 -12.57 -3.35 -0.80
CA VAL A 168 -12.13 -3.77 0.53
C VAL A 168 -10.62 -3.62 0.65
N LEU A 169 -10.17 -2.84 1.61
CA LEU A 169 -8.75 -2.62 1.91
C LEU A 169 -8.34 -3.39 3.17
N PRO A 170 -7.27 -4.21 3.13
CA PRO A 170 -6.65 -4.70 4.34
C PRO A 170 -5.82 -3.58 4.99
N GLU A 171 -6.05 -3.31 6.26
CA GLU A 171 -5.33 -2.32 7.06
C GLU A 171 -4.81 -2.97 8.35
N ARG A 172 -3.59 -2.62 8.75
CA ARG A 172 -3.00 -3.09 10.01
C ARG A 172 -2.93 -1.93 11.00
N ASN A 173 -3.81 -1.93 11.99
CA ASN A 173 -3.79 -0.97 13.08
C ASN A 173 -3.12 -1.59 14.31
N LEU A 174 -1.83 -1.28 14.52
CA LEU A 174 -1.03 -1.86 15.60
C LEU A 174 -1.57 -1.54 17.01
N SER A 175 -2.29 -0.43 17.18
CA SER A 175 -2.97 -0.07 18.43
C SER A 175 -4.18 -0.96 18.75
N ARG A 176 -4.69 -1.72 17.76
CA ARG A 176 -5.81 -2.66 17.90
C ARG A 176 -5.40 -4.13 17.75
N GLY A 177 -4.09 -4.40 17.82
CA GLY A 177 -3.52 -5.73 17.71
C GLY A 177 -2.86 -6.00 16.36
N ARG A 178 -2.32 -7.21 16.20
CA ARG A 178 -1.49 -7.58 15.04
C ARG A 178 -2.28 -8.13 13.84
N ARG A 179 -3.59 -8.34 14.00
CA ARG A 179 -4.45 -8.91 12.95
C ARG A 179 -4.86 -7.83 11.95
N TYR A 180 -4.91 -8.19 10.67
CA TYR A 180 -5.49 -7.32 9.65
C TYR A 180 -6.97 -7.06 9.92
N LEU A 181 -7.35 -5.81 9.70
CA LEU A 181 -8.72 -5.36 9.57
C LEU A 181 -9.02 -5.18 8.08
N TYR A 182 -10.20 -5.61 7.66
CA TYR A 182 -10.70 -5.44 6.31
C TYR A 182 -11.72 -4.32 6.33
N MET A 183 -11.39 -3.22 5.66
CA MET A 183 -12.13 -1.99 5.64
C MET A 183 -12.90 -1.87 4.32
N VAL A 184 -14.23 -1.76 4.41
CA VAL A 184 -15.10 -1.64 3.24
C VAL A 184 -15.35 -0.18 2.95
N GLN A 185 -15.03 0.23 1.72
CA GLN A 185 -15.16 1.60 1.25
C GLN A 185 -15.95 1.71 -0.05
N ILE A 186 -16.57 2.87 -0.26
CA ILE A 186 -17.14 3.28 -1.54
C ILE A 186 -16.29 4.42 -2.08
N GLY A 187 -15.81 4.28 -3.32
CA GLY A 187 -14.88 5.24 -3.93
C GLY A 187 -15.56 6.54 -4.38
N ALA A 188 -14.85 7.65 -4.25
CA ALA A 188 -15.25 8.97 -4.72
C ALA A 188 -14.06 9.76 -5.30
N ASP A 189 -14.30 10.54 -6.35
CA ASP A 189 -13.26 11.31 -7.05
C ASP A 189 -12.75 12.52 -6.25
N SER A 190 -13.55 13.03 -5.31
CA SER A 190 -13.23 14.20 -4.49
C SER A 190 -13.66 14.02 -3.03
N ARG A 191 -13.11 14.87 -2.15
CA ARG A 191 -13.52 14.93 -0.74
C ARG A 191 -14.98 15.32 -0.62
N GLU A 192 -15.41 16.26 -1.45
CA GLU A 192 -16.76 16.82 -1.50
C GLU A 192 -17.77 15.72 -1.86
N ASP A 193 -17.45 14.87 -2.85
CA ASP A 193 -18.33 13.77 -3.26
C ASP A 193 -18.40 12.68 -2.18
N ALA A 194 -17.27 12.34 -1.55
CA ALA A 194 -17.25 11.44 -0.41
C ALA A 194 -18.07 11.99 0.77
N ALA A 195 -17.95 13.30 1.05
CA ALA A 195 -18.70 13.96 2.12
C ALA A 195 -20.20 14.02 1.83
N LYS A 196 -20.60 14.28 0.59
CA LYS A 196 -22.02 14.23 0.17
C LYS A 196 -22.59 12.83 0.38
N LEU A 197 -21.90 11.79 -0.09
CA LEU A 197 -22.33 10.41 0.07
C LEU A 197 -22.44 10.02 1.55
N CYS A 198 -21.42 10.35 2.35
CA CYS A 198 -21.45 10.08 3.78
C CYS A 198 -22.56 10.87 4.50
N GLY A 199 -22.82 12.11 4.07
CA GLY A 199 -23.92 12.94 4.57
C GLY A 199 -25.30 12.32 4.28
N GLN A 200 -25.52 11.82 3.06
CA GLN A 200 -26.75 11.10 2.67
C GLN A 200 -26.94 9.82 3.49
N LEU A 201 -25.86 9.08 3.76
CA LEU A 201 -25.96 7.88 4.58
C LEU A 201 -26.27 8.22 6.04
N ARG A 202 -25.67 9.29 6.59
CA ARG A 202 -25.93 9.77 7.95
C ARG A 202 -27.34 10.31 8.13
N SER A 203 -27.91 10.99 7.13
CA SER A 203 -29.27 11.55 7.23
C SER A 203 -30.36 10.48 7.39
N ILE A 204 -30.09 9.25 6.94
CA ILE A 204 -30.96 8.08 7.11
C ILE A 204 -30.52 7.16 8.26
N GLY A 205 -29.66 7.66 9.16
CA GLY A 205 -29.23 6.96 10.38
C GLY A 205 -28.09 5.96 10.18
N GLY A 206 -27.40 6.00 9.04
CA GLY A 206 -26.19 5.21 8.79
C GLY A 206 -24.92 5.85 9.36
N ALA A 207 -23.87 5.06 9.45
CA ALA A 207 -22.55 5.49 9.91
C ALA A 207 -21.52 5.40 8.78
N CYS A 208 -20.63 6.39 8.72
CA CYS A 208 -19.53 6.41 7.77
C CYS A 208 -18.41 7.34 8.20
N ILE A 209 -17.22 7.10 7.64
CA ILE A 209 -16.03 7.92 7.79
C ILE A 209 -15.51 8.27 6.39
N VAL A 210 -15.23 9.54 6.15
CA VAL A 210 -14.60 10.00 4.90
C VAL A 210 -13.09 10.00 5.12
N GLN A 211 -12.34 9.39 4.21
CA GLN A 211 -10.89 9.36 4.25
C GLN A 211 -10.28 9.50 2.86
N LYS A 212 -9.04 9.98 2.84
CA LYS A 212 -8.21 10.01 1.63
C LYS A 212 -7.54 8.65 1.49
N ASN A 213 -7.56 8.11 0.27
CA ASN A 213 -6.93 6.83 -0.06
C ASN A 213 -5.49 7.00 -0.55
#